data_AF-A0A534RN79-F1
#
_entry.id   AF-A0A534RN79-F1
#
_cell.length_a   1.000
_cell.length_b   1.000
_cell.length_c   1.000
_cell.angle_alpha   90.00
_cell.angle_beta   90.00
_cell.angle_gamma   90.00
#
_symmetry.space_group_name_H-M   'P 1'
#
loop_
_entity.id
_entity.type
_entity.pdbx_description
1 polymer ?
#
loop_
_entity_poly.entity_id
_entity_poly.type
_entity_poly.pdbx_seq_one_letter_code
_entity_poly.pdbx_strand_id
1 'polypeptide(L)'
;MQETFPTSPRAPSSVRLGATLLALAAIVLASRTTITSLAWIGRVFPGFVLLDNRVVASVGVAHWSGTTVPGLYQSEVVAVDGEEVTSTP
;
A
#
# COMPACT_ATOMS: atom_id res chain seq x y z
N MET A 1 -2.09 12.21 59.71
CA MET A 1 -3.30 12.08 58.86
C MET A 1 -2.81 11.59 57.50
N GLN A 2 -3.04 10.31 57.16
CA GLN A 2 -2.63 9.76 55.86
C GLN A 2 -3.74 10.04 54.86
N GLU A 3 -3.48 10.87 53.85
CA GLU A 3 -4.45 11.11 52.77
C GLU A 3 -4.49 9.90 51.84
N THR A 4 -5.66 9.26 51.77
CA THR A 4 -5.92 8.20 50.80
C THR A 4 -6.36 8.87 49.50
N PHE A 5 -5.46 8.98 48.54
CA PHE A 5 -5.81 9.46 47.20
C PHE A 5 -6.65 8.41 46.46
N PRO A 6 -7.70 8.80 45.73
CA PRO A 6 -8.47 7.87 44.92
C PRO A 6 -7.57 7.30 43.81
N THR A 7 -7.23 6.02 43.92
CA THR A 7 -6.55 5.28 42.85
C THR A 7 -7.42 5.33 41.59
N SER A 8 -6.89 5.83 40.47
CA SER A 8 -7.60 5.78 39.19
C SER A 8 -8.08 4.35 38.92
N PRO A 9 -9.37 4.14 38.57
CA PRO A 9 -9.88 2.81 38.25
C PRO A 9 -9.02 2.20 37.15
N ARG A 10 -8.35 1.06 37.44
CA ARG A 10 -7.63 0.33 36.40
C ARG A 10 -8.67 -0.21 35.42
N ALA A 11 -8.44 0.03 34.13
CA ALA A 11 -9.28 -0.55 33.09
C ALA A 11 -9.35 -2.08 33.29
N PRO A 12 -10.54 -2.69 33.12
CA PRO A 12 -10.69 -4.13 33.27
C PRO A 12 -9.74 -4.87 32.33
N SER A 13 -9.31 -6.08 32.73
CA SER A 13 -8.32 -6.87 31.99
C SER A 13 -8.70 -7.11 30.53
N SER A 14 -10.00 -7.25 30.25
CA SER A 14 -10.56 -7.37 28.90
C SER A 14 -10.30 -6.14 28.03
N VAL A 15 -10.46 -4.94 28.59
CA VAL A 15 -10.18 -3.68 27.89
C VAL A 15 -8.69 -3.52 27.62
N ARG A 16 -7.84 -3.88 28.58
CA ARG A 16 -6.38 -3.87 28.39
C ARG A 16 -5.95 -4.84 27.30
N LEU A 17 -6.48 -6.06 27.32
CA LEU A 17 -6.18 -7.08 26.32
C LEU A 17 -6.67 -6.67 24.93
N GLY A 18 -7.88 -6.12 24.82
CA GLY A 18 -8.40 -5.57 23.56
C GLY A 18 -7.53 -4.43 23.02
N ALA A 19 -7.14 -3.49 23.87
CA ALA A 19 -6.24 -2.40 23.49
C ALA A 19 -4.87 -2.91 23.01
N THR A 20 -4.30 -3.92 23.67
CA THR A 20 -3.05 -4.56 23.24
C THR A 20 -3.19 -5.23 21.88
N LEU A 21 -4.27 -5.98 21.65
CA LEU A 21 -4.52 -6.63 20.35
C LEU A 21 -4.70 -5.61 19.23
N LEU A 22 -5.44 -4.53 19.47
CA LEU A 22 -5.60 -3.44 18.49
C LEU A 22 -4.27 -2.75 18.19
N ALA A 23 -3.46 -2.47 19.21
CA ALA A 23 -2.14 -1.88 19.02
C ALA A 23 -1.22 -2.79 18.18
N LEU A 24 -1.24 -4.11 18.45
CA LEU A 24 -0.48 -5.09 17.67
C LEU A 24 -0.96 -5.13 16.21
N ALA A 25 -2.27 -5.15 15.97
CA ALA A 25 -2.82 -5.11 14.62
C ALA A 25 -2.42 -3.83 13.86
N ALA A 26 -2.47 -2.68 14.53
CA ALA A 26 -2.05 -1.41 13.95
C ALA A 26 -0.55 -1.41 13.60
N ILE A 27 0.31 -1.97 14.46
CA ILE A 27 1.75 -2.09 14.20
C ILE A 27 2.00 -2.99 12.98
N VAL A 28 1.35 -4.16 12.90
CA VAL A 28 1.50 -5.07 11.77
C VAL A 28 1.09 -4.40 10.46
N LEU A 29 -0.04 -3.70 10.46
CA LEU A 29 -0.52 -2.96 9.29
C LEU A 29 0.45 -1.85 8.89
N ALA A 30 0.88 -1.03 9.86
CA ALA A 30 1.83 0.06 9.61
C ALA A 30 3.14 -0.48 9.03
N SER A 31 3.72 -1.52 9.64
CA SER A 31 4.96 -2.14 9.16
C SER A 31 4.82 -2.69 7.74
N ARG A 32 3.72 -3.39 7.42
CA ARG A 32 3.50 -3.92 6.06
C ARG A 32 3.38 -2.79 5.04
N THR A 33 2.62 -1.76 5.34
CA THR A 33 2.48 -0.59 4.46
C THR A 33 3.82 0.11 4.27
N THR A 34 4.58 0.34 5.36
CA THR A 34 5.91 0.97 5.28
C THR A 34 6.87 0.14 4.44
N ILE A 35 6.95 -1.18 4.62
CA ILE A 35 7.83 -2.05 3.83
C ILE A 35 7.46 -1.99 2.35
N THR A 36 6.16 -2.09 2.03
CA THR A 36 5.68 -2.00 0.65
C THR A 36 6.01 -0.64 0.04
N SER A 37 5.80 0.46 0.76
CA SER A 37 6.15 1.81 0.30
C SER A 37 7.65 1.99 0.10
N LEU A 38 8.48 1.48 1.01
CA LEU A 38 9.94 1.54 0.90
C LEU A 38 10.47 0.74 -0.31
N ALA A 39 9.80 -0.35 -0.70
CA ALA A 39 10.20 -1.17 -1.85
C ALA A 39 10.09 -0.42 -3.20
N TRP A 40 9.40 0.72 -3.24
CA TRP A 40 9.31 1.60 -4.41
C TRP A 40 10.42 2.64 -4.50
N ILE A 41 11.16 2.90 -3.40
CA ILE A 41 12.26 3.85 -3.42
C ILE A 41 13.34 3.34 -4.38
N GLY A 42 13.70 4.16 -5.37
CA GLY A 42 14.72 3.84 -6.37
C GLY A 42 14.24 2.93 -7.51
N ARG A 43 12.99 2.44 -7.51
CA ARG A 43 12.42 1.80 -8.71
C ARG A 43 12.07 2.84 -9.74
N VAL A 44 12.39 2.54 -11.00
CA VAL A 44 11.96 3.36 -12.15
C VAL A 44 10.44 3.25 -12.26
N PHE A 45 9.75 4.38 -12.14
CA PHE A 45 8.32 4.45 -12.44
C PHE A 45 8.16 4.47 -13.98
N PRO A 46 7.40 3.54 -14.58
CA PRO A 46 7.30 3.39 -16.04
C PRO A 46 6.61 4.56 -16.75
N GLY A 47 6.01 5.49 -15.99
CA GLY A 47 5.30 6.65 -16.54
C GLY A 47 3.83 6.39 -16.86
N PHE A 48 3.29 5.23 -16.46
CA PHE A 48 1.88 4.89 -16.59
C PHE A 48 1.52 3.81 -15.57
N VAL A 49 0.22 3.63 -15.33
CA VAL A 49 -0.29 2.59 -14.43
C VAL A 49 -0.71 1.37 -15.25
N LEU A 50 -0.16 0.21 -14.90
CA LEU A 50 -0.53 -1.08 -15.48
C LEU A 50 -1.45 -1.81 -14.51
N LEU A 51 -2.59 -2.29 -15.01
CA LEU A 51 -3.55 -3.10 -14.26
C LEU A 51 -3.13 -4.58 -14.26
N ASP A 52 -3.67 -5.36 -13.33
CA ASP A 52 -3.38 -6.81 -13.21
C ASP A 52 -3.74 -7.60 -14.49
N ASN A 53 -4.70 -7.11 -15.28
CA ASN A 53 -5.07 -7.68 -16.58
C ASN A 53 -4.18 -7.19 -17.74
N ARG A 54 -3.02 -6.59 -17.45
CA ARG A 54 -2.04 -6.06 -18.41
C ARG A 54 -2.52 -4.86 -19.23
N VAL A 55 -3.68 -4.28 -18.90
CA VAL A 55 -4.18 -3.07 -19.56
C VAL A 55 -3.56 -1.82 -18.95
N VAL A 56 -3.09 -0.90 -19.78
CA VAL A 56 -2.65 0.42 -19.33
C VAL A 56 -3.86 1.27 -18.98
N ALA A 57 -3.98 1.62 -17.70
CA ALA A 57 -5.10 2.41 -17.19
C ALA A 57 -5.05 3.83 -17.78
N SER A 58 -6.23 4.40 -18.09
CA SER A 58 -6.39 5.78 -18.57
C SER A 58 -6.20 6.81 -17.44
N VAL A 59 -5.10 6.70 -16.70
CA VAL A 59 -4.72 7.58 -15.60
C VAL A 59 -3.27 8.00 -15.81
N GLY A 60 -3.04 9.31 -15.81
CA GLY A 60 -1.72 9.88 -15.94
C GLY A 60 -1.70 11.34 -15.53
N VAL A 61 -0.62 11.76 -14.89
CA VAL A 61 -0.32 13.20 -14.71
C VAL A 61 0.55 13.67 -15.86
N ALA A 62 0.37 14.92 -16.29
CA ALA A 62 0.92 15.44 -17.54
C ALA A 62 2.45 15.34 -17.70
N HIS A 63 3.20 15.17 -16.61
CA HIS A 63 4.67 15.04 -16.64
C HIS A 63 5.14 13.59 -16.75
N TRP A 64 4.25 12.61 -16.78
CA TRP A 64 4.64 11.21 -16.95
C TRP A 64 4.99 10.92 -18.40
N SER A 65 6.03 10.12 -18.62
CA SER A 65 6.46 9.71 -19.97
C SER A 65 5.38 8.94 -20.74
N GLY A 66 4.50 8.20 -20.06
CA GLY A 66 3.42 7.46 -20.73
C GLY A 66 2.36 8.36 -21.35
N THR A 67 2.19 9.59 -20.88
CA THR A 67 1.15 10.50 -21.43
C THR A 67 1.52 11.08 -22.79
N THR A 68 2.80 11.03 -23.18
CA THR A 68 3.27 11.52 -24.48
C THR A 68 3.16 10.46 -25.58
N VAL A 69 2.87 9.21 -25.23
CA VAL A 69 2.74 8.08 -26.17
C VAL A 69 1.30 8.01 -26.70
N PRO A 70 1.05 8.29 -27.99
CA PRO A 70 -0.29 8.23 -28.54
C PRO A 70 -0.84 6.80 -28.52
N GLY A 71 -2.08 6.63 -28.06
CA GLY A 71 -2.76 5.33 -28.05
C GLY A 71 -2.32 4.37 -26.93
N LEU A 72 -1.47 4.81 -26.01
CA LEU A 72 -0.99 3.94 -24.92
C LEU A 72 -2.13 3.48 -23.98
N TYR A 73 -3.07 4.38 -23.66
CA TYR A 73 -4.17 4.06 -22.77
C TYR A 73 -5.11 3.01 -23.38
N GLN A 74 -5.57 2.08 -22.54
CA GLN A 74 -6.37 0.91 -22.95
C GLN A 74 -5.63 -0.10 -23.85
N SER A 75 -4.33 0.10 -24.10
CA SER A 75 -3.50 -0.92 -24.74
C SER A 75 -3.10 -2.00 -23.74
N GLU A 76 -2.96 -3.23 -24.22
CA GLU A 76 -2.53 -4.39 -23.45
C GLU A 76 -1.04 -4.65 -23.64
N VAL A 77 -0.32 -4.90 -22.54
CA VAL A 77 1.08 -5.34 -22.59
C VAL A 77 1.13 -6.81 -22.96
N VAL A 78 1.66 -7.09 -24.15
CA VAL A 78 1.84 -8.45 -24.68
C VAL A 78 3.23 -9.02 -24.38
N ALA A 79 4.26 -8.17 -24.31
CA ALA A 79 5.63 -8.56 -24.04
C ALA A 79 6.41 -7.43 -23.35
N VAL A 80 7.41 -7.78 -22.54
CA VAL A 80 8.38 -6.86 -21.92
C VAL A 80 9.77 -7.37 -22.25
N ASP A 81 10.63 -6.50 -22.81
CA ASP A 81 11.99 -6.86 -23.24
C ASP A 81 12.06 -8.08 -24.18
N GLY A 82 10.98 -8.32 -24.94
CA GLY A 82 10.85 -9.46 -25.86
C GLY A 82 10.36 -10.76 -25.21
N GLU A 83 10.14 -10.78 -23.90
CA GLU A 83 9.55 -11.91 -23.18
C GLU A 83 8.02 -11.71 -23.09
N GLU A 84 7.25 -12.70 -23.54
CA GLU A 84 5.79 -12.64 -23.48
C GLU A 84 5.28 -12.62 -22.04
N VAL A 85 4.35 -11.72 -21.74
CA VAL A 85 3.75 -11.61 -20.40
C VAL A 85 2.37 -12.26 -20.43
N THR A 86 2.19 -13.31 -19.65
CA THR A 86 0.88 -13.94 -19.45
C THR A 86 0.25 -13.40 -18.16
N SER A 87 -1.04 -13.05 -18.22
CA SER A 87 -1.83 -12.80 -17.03
C SER A 87 -2.47 -14.10 -16.57
N THR A 88 -2.33 -14.46 -15.31
CA THR A 88 -3.18 -15.48 -14.70
C THR A 88 -4.64 -15.01 -14.72
N PRO A 89 -5.59 -15.88 -15.12
CA PRO A 89 -7.01 -15.54 -15.17
C PRO A 89 -7.62 -15.28 -13.79
#